data_AF-A0A2E1XD48-F1
#
_entry.id   AF-A0A2E1XD48-F1
#
_cell.length_a   1.000
_cell.length_b   1.000
_cell.length_c   1.000
_cell.angle_alpha   90.00
_cell.angle_beta   90.00
_cell.angle_gamma   90.00
#
_symmetry.space_group_name_H-M   'P 1'
#
loop_
_entity.id
_entity.type
_entity.pdbx_description
1 polymer ?
#
loop_
_entity_poly.entity_id
_entity_poly.type
_entity_poly.pdbx_seq_one_letter_code
_entity_poly.pdbx_strand_id
1 'polypeptide(L)'
;MDPDLYLSAVFYGVLFRYNLAMTSACRFVGQKLGDADGLQVVQDAITPKWHTLLTVAVFFATFASAIFGFMSGGFLGLGLFVFIWSLSSLLIGLLLFKRVDSAHFLSKIYRSMVRRKASYERKKDNARARLMSELITKFKFEFGSPETAQN
;
A
#
# COMPACT_ATOMS: atom_id res chain seq x y z
N MET A 1 -3.15 -7.41 32.09
CA MET A 1 -3.45 -7.36 30.64
C MET A 1 -2.96 -6.02 30.16
N ASP A 2 -1.96 -6.01 29.30
CA ASP A 2 -1.18 -4.80 29.01
C ASP A 2 -1.89 -3.94 27.95
N PRO A 3 -2.33 -2.72 28.29
CA PRO A 3 -3.07 -1.86 27.36
C PRO A 3 -2.25 -1.51 26.10
N ASP A 4 -0.93 -1.43 26.25
CA ASP A 4 0.00 -1.12 25.16
C ASP A 4 0.00 -2.20 24.07
N LEU A 5 -0.16 -3.48 24.45
CA LEU A 5 -0.26 -4.58 23.52
C LEU A 5 -1.50 -4.42 22.62
N TYR A 6 -2.63 -4.08 23.20
CA TYR A 6 -3.88 -3.93 22.45
C TYR A 6 -3.91 -2.67 21.60
N LEU A 7 -3.30 -1.58 22.08
CA LEU A 7 -3.10 -0.38 21.28
C LEU A 7 -2.21 -0.68 20.06
N SER A 8 -1.16 -1.48 20.25
CA SER A 8 -0.30 -1.94 19.15
C SER A 8 -1.07 -2.81 18.16
N ALA A 9 -1.99 -3.66 18.64
CA ALA A 9 -2.83 -4.50 17.79
C ALA A 9 -3.73 -3.66 16.87
N VAL A 10 -4.36 -2.62 17.42
CA VAL A 10 -5.16 -1.66 16.63
C VAL A 10 -4.28 -0.94 15.62
N PHE A 11 -3.14 -0.41 16.05
CA PHE A 11 -2.24 0.35 15.19
C PHE A 11 -1.74 -0.49 14.00
N TYR A 12 -1.26 -1.71 14.25
CA TYR A 12 -0.80 -2.60 13.20
C TYR A 12 -1.95 -3.13 12.32
N GLY A 13 -3.15 -3.30 12.87
CA GLY A 13 -4.35 -3.65 12.10
C GLY A 13 -4.71 -2.57 11.09
N VAL A 14 -4.68 -1.31 11.50
CA VAL A 14 -4.90 -0.14 10.64
C VAL A 14 -3.84 -0.07 9.54
N LEU A 15 -2.55 -0.19 9.90
CA LEU A 15 -1.45 -0.14 8.94
C LEU A 15 -1.49 -1.29 7.94
N PHE A 16 -1.80 -2.50 8.39
CA PHE A 16 -1.97 -3.66 7.54
C PHE A 16 -3.10 -3.43 6.53
N ARG A 17 -4.24 -2.90 6.97
CA ARG A 17 -5.36 -2.60 6.07
C ARG A 17 -5.00 -1.52 5.05
N TYR A 18 -4.28 -0.48 5.46
CA TYR A 18 -3.76 0.53 4.53
C TYR A 18 -2.85 -0.11 3.46
N ASN A 19 -1.94 -1.00 3.85
CA ASN A 19 -1.05 -1.69 2.91
C ASN A 19 -1.82 -2.58 1.93
N LEU A 20 -2.85 -3.28 2.40
CA LEU A 20 -3.75 -4.04 1.53
C LEU A 20 -4.46 -3.12 0.53
N ALA A 21 -5.04 -2.02 1.00
CA ALA A 21 -5.76 -1.08 0.13
C ALA A 21 -4.84 -0.46 -0.93
N MET A 22 -3.62 -0.09 -0.55
CA MET A 22 -2.62 0.44 -1.47
C MET A 22 -2.15 -0.62 -2.48
N THR A 23 -1.96 -1.87 -2.06
CA THR A 23 -1.62 -2.99 -2.96
C THR A 23 -2.76 -3.25 -3.96
N SER A 24 -4.02 -3.23 -3.50
CA SER A 24 -5.19 -3.35 -4.35
C SER A 24 -5.30 -2.17 -5.33
N ALA A 25 -5.00 -0.96 -4.91
CA ALA A 25 -4.96 0.21 -5.78
C ALA A 25 -3.87 0.10 -6.85
N CYS A 26 -2.65 -0.31 -6.47
CA CYS A 26 -1.58 -0.59 -7.44
C CYS A 26 -1.99 -1.68 -8.43
N ARG A 27 -2.64 -2.75 -7.96
CA ARG A 27 -3.15 -3.82 -8.82
C ARG A 27 -4.19 -3.30 -9.81
N PHE A 28 -5.15 -2.53 -9.31
CA PHE A 28 -6.21 -1.91 -10.12
C PHE A 28 -5.64 -0.98 -11.20
N VAL A 29 -4.74 -0.08 -10.82
CA VAL A 29 -4.05 0.80 -11.78
C VAL A 29 -3.22 -0.01 -12.78
N GLY A 30 -2.49 -1.03 -12.32
CA GLY A 30 -1.70 -1.89 -13.19
C GLY A 30 -2.55 -2.62 -14.22
N GLN A 31 -3.74 -3.12 -13.83
CA GLN A 31 -4.70 -3.77 -14.72
C GLN A 31 -5.26 -2.84 -15.78
N LYS A 32 -5.40 -1.55 -15.46
CA LYS A 32 -5.89 -0.54 -16.40
C LYS A 32 -4.82 -0.02 -17.35
N LEU A 33 -3.54 -0.05 -16.95
CA LEU A 33 -2.44 0.50 -17.74
C LEU A 33 -1.69 -0.54 -18.58
N GLY A 34 -1.67 -1.81 -18.15
CA GLY A 34 -0.96 -2.89 -18.82
C GLY A 34 -1.88 -3.78 -19.65
N ASP A 35 -1.35 -4.30 -20.76
CA ASP A 35 -1.92 -5.47 -21.43
C ASP A 35 -1.67 -6.73 -20.59
N ALA A 36 -2.48 -7.78 -20.79
CA ALA A 36 -2.53 -8.97 -19.92
C ALA A 36 -1.14 -9.61 -19.65
N ASP A 37 -0.23 -9.58 -20.63
CA ASP A 37 1.10 -10.18 -20.54
C ASP A 37 2.13 -9.31 -19.77
N GLY A 38 1.84 -8.02 -19.55
CA GLY A 38 2.74 -7.07 -18.88
C GLY A 38 2.33 -6.69 -17.46
N LEU A 39 1.24 -7.27 -16.95
CA LEU A 39 0.56 -6.80 -15.73
C LEU A 39 1.48 -6.74 -14.50
N GLN A 40 2.26 -7.79 -14.27
CA GLN A 40 3.13 -7.88 -13.09
C GLN A 40 4.30 -6.90 -13.18
N VAL A 41 4.86 -6.74 -14.39
CA VAL A 41 5.92 -5.75 -14.66
C VAL A 41 5.40 -4.33 -14.45
N VAL A 42 4.17 -4.03 -14.88
CA VAL A 42 3.54 -2.73 -14.66
C VAL A 42 3.23 -2.50 -13.18
N GLN A 43 2.72 -3.50 -12.47
CA GLN A 43 2.45 -3.41 -11.03
C GLN A 43 3.72 -3.13 -10.20
N ASP A 44 4.82 -3.83 -10.49
CA ASP A 44 6.11 -3.59 -9.84
C ASP A 44 6.67 -2.21 -10.23
N ALA A 45 6.42 -1.77 -11.47
CA ALA A 45 6.84 -0.46 -11.97
C ALA A 45 6.08 0.72 -11.34
N ILE A 46 4.87 0.52 -10.82
CA ILE A 46 4.06 1.60 -10.19
C ILE A 46 4.02 1.55 -8.66
N THR A 47 4.18 0.38 -8.04
CA THR A 47 4.13 0.20 -6.59
C THR A 47 5.21 1.04 -5.89
N PRO A 48 4.91 1.94 -4.94
CA PRO A 48 5.96 2.78 -4.34
C PRO A 48 7.01 1.99 -3.56
N LYS A 49 8.31 2.30 -3.72
CA LYS A 49 9.41 1.53 -3.09
C LYS A 49 9.35 1.50 -1.56
N TRP A 50 8.89 2.60 -0.93
CA TRP A 50 8.75 2.68 0.52
C TRP A 50 7.62 1.77 1.03
N HIS A 51 6.65 1.42 0.18
CA HIS A 51 5.51 0.59 0.55
C HIS A 51 5.94 -0.85 0.88
N THR A 52 6.88 -1.40 0.11
CA THR A 52 7.44 -2.74 0.37
C THR A 52 8.14 -2.77 1.74
N LEU A 53 8.98 -1.77 2.03
CA LEU A 53 9.67 -1.67 3.32
C LEU A 53 8.67 -1.54 4.48
N LEU A 54 7.66 -0.69 4.33
CA LEU A 54 6.61 -0.52 5.33
C LEU A 54 5.82 -1.81 5.56
N THR A 55 5.48 -2.53 4.50
CA THR A 55 4.74 -3.80 4.58
C THR A 55 5.54 -4.84 5.36
N VAL A 56 6.83 -4.98 5.04
CA VAL A 56 7.73 -5.89 5.75
C VAL A 56 7.87 -5.50 7.22
N ALA A 57 8.08 -4.21 7.51
CA ALA A 57 8.21 -3.72 8.88
C ALA A 57 6.94 -3.97 9.71
N VAL A 58 5.76 -3.70 9.15
CA VAL A 58 4.47 -3.96 9.82
C VAL A 58 4.27 -5.45 10.08
N PHE A 59 4.68 -6.31 9.14
CA PHE A 59 4.56 -7.75 9.31
C PHE A 59 5.42 -8.26 10.48
N PHE A 60 6.70 -7.88 10.52
CA PHE A 60 7.58 -8.25 11.63
C PHE A 60 7.11 -7.68 12.97
N ALA A 61 6.66 -6.43 13.00
CA ALA A 61 6.15 -5.80 14.22
C ALA A 61 4.87 -6.47 14.72
N THR A 62 3.96 -6.84 13.83
CA THR A 62 2.74 -7.60 14.16
C THR A 62 3.11 -8.97 14.73
N PHE A 63 4.06 -9.68 14.11
CA PHE A 63 4.50 -11.00 14.56
C PHE A 63 5.18 -10.95 15.93
N ALA A 64 6.08 -9.99 16.15
CA ALA A 64 6.73 -9.79 17.43
C ALA A 64 5.72 -9.47 18.55
N SER A 65 4.71 -8.65 18.24
CA SER A 65 3.64 -8.29 19.19
C SER A 65 2.73 -9.48 19.50
N ALA A 66 2.46 -10.35 18.52
CA ALA A 66 1.73 -11.59 18.73
C ALA A 66 2.50 -12.57 19.66
N ILE A 67 3.82 -12.71 19.46
CA ILE A 67 4.69 -13.50 20.35
C ILE A 67 4.65 -12.92 21.77
N PHE A 68 4.78 -11.60 21.90
CA PHE A 68 4.70 -10.94 23.20
C PHE A 68 3.33 -11.17 23.87
N GLY A 69 2.24 -11.12 23.10
CA GLY A 69 0.90 -11.44 23.58
C GLY A 69 0.77 -12.89 24.06
N PHE A 70 1.43 -13.83 23.38
CA PHE A 70 1.51 -15.22 23.83
C PHE A 70 2.34 -15.38 25.10
N MET A 71 3.49 -14.69 25.21
CA MET A 71 4.34 -14.77 26.40
C MET A 71 3.69 -14.16 27.65
N SER A 72 2.91 -13.08 27.48
CA SER A 72 2.26 -12.37 28.59
C SER A 72 0.95 -13.01 29.06
N GLY A 73 0.18 -13.61 28.16
CA GLY A 73 -1.17 -14.12 28.46
C GLY A 73 -1.50 -15.49 27.87
N GLY A 74 -0.50 -16.23 27.40
CA GLY A 74 -0.68 -17.52 26.73
C GLY A 74 -1.58 -17.41 25.49
N PHE A 75 -2.36 -18.46 25.23
CA PHE A 75 -3.29 -18.47 24.11
C PHE A 75 -4.40 -17.40 24.21
N LEU A 76 -4.78 -17.00 25.43
CA LEU A 76 -5.77 -15.92 25.62
C LEU A 76 -5.21 -14.56 25.19
N GLY A 77 -3.96 -14.25 25.57
CA GLY A 77 -3.28 -13.03 25.16
C GLY A 77 -3.09 -12.94 23.64
N LEU A 78 -2.62 -14.04 23.04
CA LEU A 78 -2.52 -14.16 21.58
C LEU A 78 -3.89 -14.02 20.89
N GLY A 79 -4.90 -14.73 21.38
CA GLY A 79 -6.25 -14.71 20.82
C GLY A 79 -6.87 -13.31 20.83
N LEU A 80 -6.74 -12.59 21.94
CA LEU A 80 -7.22 -11.21 22.05
C LEU A 80 -6.45 -10.25 21.13
N PHE A 81 -5.14 -10.39 21.04
CA PHE A 81 -4.34 -9.59 20.10
C PHE A 81 -4.82 -9.79 18.66
N VAL A 82 -4.94 -11.05 18.22
CA VAL A 82 -5.39 -11.39 16.85
C VAL A 82 -6.82 -10.91 16.61
N PHE A 83 -7.70 -11.04 17.60
CA PHE A 83 -9.08 -10.56 17.49
C PHE A 83 -9.14 -9.05 17.29
N ILE A 84 -8.45 -8.27 18.13
CA ILE A 84 -8.45 -6.81 18.07
C ILE A 84 -7.76 -6.32 16.79
N TRP A 85 -6.63 -6.93 16.41
CA TRP A 85 -5.95 -6.64 15.15
C TRP A 85 -6.84 -6.90 13.93
N SER A 86 -7.57 -8.02 13.92
CA SER A 86 -8.48 -8.38 12.83
C SER A 86 -9.68 -7.42 12.78
N LEU A 87 -10.29 -7.15 13.94
CA LEU A 87 -11.45 -6.28 14.06
C LEU A 87 -11.12 -4.85 13.61
N SER A 88 -10.00 -4.29 14.08
CA SER A 88 -9.55 -2.96 13.66
C SER A 88 -9.26 -2.90 12.15
N SER A 89 -8.58 -3.89 11.59
CA SER A 89 -8.33 -4.00 10.14
C SER A 89 -9.63 -4.03 9.33
N LEU A 90 -10.61 -4.82 9.76
CA LEU A 90 -11.92 -4.91 9.12
C LEU A 90 -12.68 -3.58 9.19
N LEU A 91 -12.79 -2.97 10.37
CA LEU A 91 -13.51 -1.72 10.57
C LEU A 91 -12.91 -0.59 9.73
N ILE A 92 -11.59 -0.43 9.77
CA ILE A 92 -10.88 0.57 8.95
C ILE A 92 -11.09 0.29 7.46
N GLY A 93 -11.11 -0.99 7.08
CA GLY A 93 -11.36 -1.38 5.70
C GLY A 93 -12.74 -0.99 5.19
N LEU A 94 -13.76 -1.17 6.02
CA LEU A 94 -15.14 -0.84 5.70
C LEU A 94 -15.42 0.67 5.75
N LEU A 95 -14.75 1.39 6.65
CA LEU A 95 -15.00 2.81 6.89
C LEU A 95 -14.16 3.73 6.01
N LEU A 96 -12.86 3.48 5.89
CA LEU A 96 -11.91 4.43 5.27
C LEU A 96 -11.46 4.02 3.87
N PHE A 97 -11.35 2.71 3.59
CA PHE A 97 -10.75 2.22 2.34
C PHE A 97 -11.77 1.49 1.45
N LYS A 98 -12.95 2.10 1.27
CA LYS A 98 -14.03 1.57 0.43
C LYS A 98 -13.69 1.50 -1.06
N ARG A 99 -12.78 2.35 -1.54
CA ARG A 99 -12.52 2.57 -2.96
C ARG A 99 -11.03 2.51 -3.29
N VAL A 100 -10.67 1.55 -4.13
CA VAL A 100 -9.30 1.33 -4.63
C VAL A 100 -8.86 2.41 -5.63
N ASP A 101 -9.82 3.08 -6.24
CA ASP A 101 -9.70 4.22 -7.15
C ASP A 101 -9.74 5.58 -6.42
N SER A 102 -9.60 5.59 -5.10
CA SER A 102 -9.62 6.86 -4.36
C SER A 102 -8.50 7.81 -4.83
N ALA A 103 -8.81 9.10 -4.88
CA ALA A 103 -7.86 10.14 -5.27
C ALA A 103 -6.57 10.10 -4.44
N HIS A 104 -6.66 9.68 -3.16
CA HIS A 104 -5.50 9.50 -2.29
C HIS A 104 -4.51 8.47 -2.85
N PHE A 105 -4.98 7.27 -3.19
CA PHE A 105 -4.12 6.22 -3.71
C PHE A 105 -3.61 6.54 -5.12
N LEU A 106 -4.48 7.05 -5.99
CA LEU A 106 -4.10 7.48 -7.34
C LEU A 106 -3.02 8.56 -7.31
N SER A 107 -3.14 9.57 -6.43
CA SER A 107 -2.13 10.62 -6.26
C SER A 107 -0.80 10.06 -5.74
N LYS A 108 -0.82 9.13 -4.78
CA LYS A 108 0.39 8.45 -4.29
C LYS A 108 1.09 7.64 -5.38
N ILE A 109 0.33 6.90 -6.19
CA ILE A 109 0.86 6.12 -7.31
C ILE A 109 1.45 7.05 -8.38
N TYR A 110 0.72 8.09 -8.79
CA TYR A 110 1.20 9.07 -9.77
C TYR A 110 2.49 9.76 -9.32
N ARG A 111 2.54 10.28 -8.08
CA ARG A 111 3.77 10.90 -7.53
C ARG A 111 4.94 9.93 -7.50
N SER A 112 4.69 8.64 -7.23
CA SER A 112 5.70 7.59 -7.31
C SER A 112 6.22 7.41 -8.74
N MET A 113 5.33 7.35 -9.74
CA MET A 113 5.70 7.24 -11.16
C MET A 113 6.53 8.44 -11.64
N VAL A 114 6.11 9.67 -11.32
CA VAL A 114 6.85 10.90 -11.66
C VAL A 114 8.25 10.90 -11.03
N ARG A 115 8.35 10.54 -9.74
CA ARG A 115 9.65 10.44 -9.05
C ARG A 115 10.55 9.37 -9.68
N ARG A 116 9.98 8.24 -10.12
CA ARG A 116 10.73 7.18 -10.81
C ARG A 116 11.23 7.64 -12.17
N LYS A 117 10.41 8.32 -12.97
CA LYS A 117 10.83 8.93 -14.24
C LYS A 117 12.05 9.84 -14.04
N ALA A 118 11.94 10.80 -13.11
CA ALA A 118 13.05 11.70 -12.80
C ALA A 118 14.31 10.96 -12.32
N SER A 119 14.15 9.87 -11.57
CA SER A 119 15.28 9.02 -11.16
C SER A 119 15.93 8.28 -12.33
N TYR A 120 15.18 7.88 -13.36
CA TYR A 120 15.73 7.23 -14.55
C TYR A 120 16.46 8.23 -15.45
N GLU A 121 15.90 9.43 -15.61
CA GLU A 121 16.55 10.53 -16.33
C GLU A 121 17.89 10.93 -15.68
N ARG A 122 17.93 11.05 -14.35
CA ARG A 122 19.18 11.30 -13.60
C ARG A 122 20.23 10.21 -13.80
N LYS A 123 19.80 8.95 -14.02
CA LYS A 123 20.67 7.81 -14.27
C LYS A 123 21.01 7.62 -15.75
N LYS A 124 20.55 8.52 -16.63
CA LYS A 124 20.68 8.41 -18.10
C LYS A 124 20.07 7.11 -18.68
N ASP A 125 19.13 6.51 -17.96
CA ASP A 125 18.39 5.32 -18.41
C ASP A 125 17.19 5.77 -19.27
N ASN A 126 17.50 6.16 -20.51
CA ASN A 126 16.55 6.76 -21.43
C ASN A 126 15.41 5.80 -21.81
N ALA A 127 15.70 4.49 -21.86
CA ALA A 127 14.70 3.46 -22.18
C ALA A 127 13.62 3.39 -21.09
N ARG A 128 14.02 3.28 -19.82
CA ARG A 128 13.05 3.23 -18.70
C ARG A 128 12.36 4.57 -18.46
N ALA A 129 13.06 5.69 -18.67
CA ALA A 129 12.45 7.02 -18.59
C ALA A 129 11.31 7.20 -19.61
N ARG A 130 11.54 6.73 -20.86
CA ARG A 130 10.53 6.77 -21.93
C ARG A 130 9.32 5.91 -21.61
N LEU A 131 9.53 4.65 -21.21
CA LEU A 131 8.44 3.74 -20.80
C LEU A 131 7.62 4.32 -19.63
N MET A 132 8.29 4.91 -18.64
CA MET A 132 7.58 5.55 -17.53
C MET A 132 6.79 6.78 -17.99
N SER A 133 7.30 7.54 -18.96
CA SER A 133 6.56 8.67 -19.54
C SER A 133 5.30 8.22 -20.27
N GLU A 134 5.37 7.11 -21.02
CA GLU A 134 4.21 6.52 -21.69
C GLU A 134 3.16 6.03 -20.68
N LEU A 135 3.59 5.37 -19.60
CA LEU A 135 2.71 4.96 -18.50
C LEU A 135 2.05 6.16 -17.80
N ILE A 136 2.78 7.26 -17.59
CA ILE A 136 2.23 8.49 -17.00
C ILE A 136 1.16 9.09 -17.92
N THR A 137 1.40 9.11 -19.23
CA THR A 137 0.41 9.61 -20.20
C THR A 137 -0.85 8.74 -20.19
N LYS A 138 -0.71 7.41 -20.23
CA LYS A 138 -1.85 6.48 -20.10
C LYS A 138 -2.60 6.68 -18.78
N PHE A 139 -1.87 6.88 -17.67
CA PHE A 139 -2.48 7.17 -16.37
C PHE A 139 -3.34 8.42 -16.41
N LYS A 140 -2.82 9.52 -16.97
CA LYS A 140 -3.58 10.77 -17.09
C LYS A 140 -4.82 10.64 -17.98
N PHE A 141 -4.75 9.81 -19.02
CA PHE A 141 -5.88 9.54 -19.90
C PHE A 141 -6.98 8.74 -19.18
N GLU A 142 -6.63 7.67 -18.46
CA GLU A 142 -7.60 6.79 -17.81
C GLU A 142 -8.19 7.39 -16.52
N PHE A 143 -7.37 8.09 -15.72
CA PHE A 143 -7.73 8.53 -14.36
C PHE A 143 -7.81 10.05 -14.20
N GLY A 144 -7.50 10.82 -15.25
CA GLY A 144 -7.31 12.27 -15.16
C GLY A 144 -5.98 12.65 -14.50
N SER A 145 -5.64 13.95 -14.54
CA SER A 145 -4.47 14.45 -13.82
C SER A 145 -4.83 14.64 -12.34
N PRO A 146 -4.18 13.96 -11.39
CA PRO A 146 -4.52 14.13 -9.96
C PRO A 146 -4.18 15.53 -9.41
N GLU A 147 -3.54 16.39 -10.21
CA GLU A 147 -3.29 17.80 -9.90
C GLU A 147 -4.57 18.67 -9.96
N THR A 148 -5.61 18.26 -10.70
CA THR A 148 -6.86 19.03 -10.82
C THR A 148 -7.93 18.63 -9.81
N ALA A 149 -7.71 17.56 -9.03
CA ALA A 149 -8.69 17.04 -8.06
C ALA A 149 -8.45 17.50 -6.61
N GLN A 150 -7.58 18.50 -6.40
CA GLN A 150 -7.27 19.07 -5.07
C GLN A 150 -7.84 20.48 -4.85
N ASN A 151 -8.71 20.98 -5.74
CA ASN A 151 -9.48 22.21 -5.54
C ASN A 151 -10.91 21.90 -5.14
#